data_AF-A0A7X7KBD6-F1
#
_entry.id   AF-A0A7X7KBD6-F1
#
_cell.length_a   1.000
_cell.length_b   1.000
_cell.length_c   1.000
_cell.angle_alpha   90.00
_cell.angle_beta   90.00
_cell.angle_gamma   90.00
#
_symmetry.space_group_name_H-M   'P 1'
#
loop_
_entity.id
_entity.type
_entity.pdbx_description
1 polymer ?
#
loop_
_entity_poly.entity_id
_entity_poly.type
_entity_poly.pdbx_seq_one_letter_code
_entity_poly.pdbx_strand_id
1 'polypeptide(L)'
;MSKKPLSRRDLRSKSRRRQDERRARARAERERREAERQAAARSTGPMGPPPGRARKETPPRVRRRRLLFWLSLVPAIFVLSYGIHFARLNATFARAEAHYAAGEYWDAYETFSEMQSPNIAEPWKAHFNTGTAAYREDLLFLAEVNLDKSLRLVPEEHRCDVQTNRSLVLEAQGDALVASAEAEYEWAVAQREAEIARLLGEPYDATLFELDYLDVEISSYDRFDRAARDQYLAAEYFAYAAEAINDPACQTPPPPEASQSEQEQAEQEQQQREQEQERLEEQAQEANEDRQEIEKEAASDPFEPEPEPGEQPEPGETEEERAAREEAERQEQLEQRNEDAEEQAEGDGDGEGEGDGEDGDGDGGGGPPVSNW
;
A
#
# COMPACT_ATOMS: atom_id res chain seq x y z
N MET A 1 5.36 14.82 -40.77
CA MET A 1 3.91 15.10 -40.81
C MET A 1 3.34 14.87 -39.42
N SER A 2 3.24 15.93 -38.61
CA SER A 2 2.89 15.84 -37.19
C SER A 2 1.37 15.77 -37.01
N LYS A 3 0.86 14.71 -36.38
CA LYS A 3 -0.57 14.56 -36.06
C LYS A 3 -0.85 15.33 -34.77
N LYS A 4 -1.66 16.39 -34.85
CA LYS A 4 -2.10 17.16 -33.67
C LYS A 4 -2.78 16.23 -32.65
N PRO A 5 -2.50 16.37 -31.35
CA PRO A 5 -3.17 15.59 -30.31
C PRO A 5 -4.66 15.93 -30.27
N LEU A 6 -5.49 14.90 -30.15
CA LEU A 6 -6.95 15.04 -30.04
C LEU A 6 -7.30 15.59 -28.65
N SER A 7 -8.15 16.63 -28.62
CA SER A 7 -8.66 17.22 -27.39
C SER A 7 -9.35 16.18 -26.51
N ARG A 8 -9.24 16.30 -25.17
CA ARG A 8 -9.97 15.45 -24.19
C ARG A 8 -11.48 15.37 -24.50
N ARG A 9 -12.08 16.40 -25.10
CA ARG A 9 -13.49 16.40 -25.56
C ARG A 9 -13.73 15.43 -26.74
N ASP A 10 -12.78 15.31 -27.67
CA ASP A 10 -12.86 14.39 -28.81
C ASP A 10 -12.68 12.92 -28.41
N LEU A 11 -11.92 12.66 -27.34
CA LEU A 11 -11.77 11.32 -26.79
C LEU A 11 -13.05 10.84 -26.09
N ARG A 12 -13.69 11.71 -25.29
CA ARG A 12 -14.98 11.42 -24.65
C ARG A 12 -16.12 11.23 -25.66
N SER A 13 -16.14 12.00 -26.75
CA SER A 13 -17.15 11.82 -27.81
C SER A 13 -16.97 10.51 -28.59
N LYS A 14 -15.72 10.11 -28.85
CA LYS A 14 -15.40 8.81 -29.46
C LYS A 14 -15.73 7.63 -28.57
N SER A 15 -15.50 7.72 -27.25
CA SER A 15 -15.83 6.62 -26.34
C SER A 15 -17.34 6.39 -26.24
N ARG A 16 -18.13 7.46 -26.11
CA ARG A 16 -19.60 7.39 -26.09
C ARG A 16 -20.15 6.76 -27.37
N ARG A 17 -19.65 7.17 -28.54
CA ARG A 17 -20.06 6.60 -29.83
C ARG A 17 -19.76 5.10 -29.93
N ARG A 18 -18.61 4.65 -29.43
CA ARG A 18 -18.27 3.21 -29.37
C ARG A 18 -19.17 2.44 -28.41
N GLN A 19 -19.54 3.04 -27.28
CA GLN A 19 -20.42 2.42 -26.30
C GLN A 19 -21.85 2.27 -26.84
N ASP A 20 -22.35 3.28 -27.54
CA ASP A 20 -23.67 3.24 -28.20
C ASP A 20 -23.70 2.21 -29.33
N GLU A 21 -22.64 2.12 -30.14
CA GLU A 21 -22.52 1.08 -31.17
C GLU A 21 -22.51 -0.34 -30.57
N ARG A 22 -21.83 -0.55 -29.43
CA ARG A 22 -21.85 -1.84 -28.73
C ARG A 22 -23.25 -2.17 -28.20
N ARG A 23 -23.94 -1.20 -27.60
CA ARG A 23 -25.33 -1.38 -27.11
C ARG A 23 -26.30 -1.69 -28.25
N ALA A 24 -26.16 -1.03 -29.40
CA ALA A 24 -26.97 -1.29 -30.58
C ALA A 24 -26.75 -2.72 -31.14
N ARG A 25 -25.50 -3.17 -31.22
CA ARG A 25 -25.16 -4.55 -31.66
C ARG A 25 -25.73 -5.61 -30.72
N ALA A 26 -25.63 -5.40 -29.41
CA ALA A 26 -26.17 -6.32 -28.41
C ALA A 26 -27.70 -6.44 -28.49
N ARG A 27 -28.41 -5.32 -28.74
CA ARG A 27 -29.87 -5.33 -28.96
C ARG A 27 -30.24 -6.10 -30.24
N ALA A 28 -29.56 -5.84 -31.34
CA ALA A 28 -29.80 -6.54 -32.61
C ALA A 28 -29.55 -8.06 -32.50
N GLU A 29 -28.55 -8.49 -31.74
CA GLU A 29 -28.28 -9.92 -31.54
C GLU A 29 -29.37 -10.60 -30.68
N ARG A 30 -29.89 -9.91 -29.65
CA ARG A 30 -31.01 -10.42 -28.85
C ARG A 30 -32.27 -10.58 -29.71
N GLU A 31 -32.62 -9.58 -30.51
CA GLU A 31 -33.76 -9.64 -31.42
C GLU A 31 -33.62 -10.77 -32.44
N ARG A 32 -32.40 -10.99 -32.98
CA ARG A 32 -32.13 -12.10 -33.89
C ARG A 32 -32.30 -13.46 -33.22
N ARG A 33 -31.81 -13.65 -31.99
CA ARG A 33 -31.99 -14.89 -31.23
C ARG A 33 -33.45 -15.15 -30.88
N GLU A 34 -34.22 -14.11 -30.58
CA GLU A 34 -35.65 -14.23 -30.33
C GLU A 34 -36.43 -14.57 -31.60
N ALA A 35 -36.08 -13.95 -32.73
CA ALA A 35 -36.64 -14.29 -34.03
C ALA A 35 -36.32 -15.75 -34.43
N GLU A 36 -35.10 -16.22 -34.19
CA GLU A 36 -34.71 -17.62 -34.42
C GLU A 36 -35.47 -18.59 -33.49
N ARG A 37 -35.68 -18.24 -32.21
CA ARG A 37 -36.49 -19.03 -31.28
C ARG A 37 -37.96 -19.09 -31.71
N GLN A 38 -38.53 -17.97 -32.16
CA GLN A 38 -39.91 -17.93 -32.66
C GLN A 38 -40.06 -18.68 -33.98
N ALA A 39 -39.07 -18.61 -34.88
CA ALA A 39 -39.03 -19.39 -36.11
C ALA A 39 -38.91 -20.89 -35.82
N ALA A 40 -38.06 -21.29 -34.86
CA ALA A 40 -37.94 -22.67 -34.40
C ALA A 40 -39.27 -23.19 -33.82
N ALA A 41 -39.95 -22.38 -32.99
CA ALA A 41 -41.24 -22.73 -32.40
C ALA A 41 -42.38 -22.84 -33.43
N ARG A 42 -42.30 -22.08 -34.54
CA ARG A 42 -43.29 -22.18 -35.65
C ARG A 42 -42.99 -23.32 -36.62
N SER A 43 -41.74 -23.80 -36.69
CA SER A 43 -41.34 -24.92 -37.56
C SER A 43 -41.65 -26.30 -36.99
N THR A 44 -41.92 -26.40 -35.68
CA THR A 44 -42.42 -27.62 -35.05
C THR A 44 -43.94 -27.70 -35.20
N GLY A 45 -44.40 -28.19 -36.35
CA GLY A 45 -45.74 -28.80 -36.43
C GLY A 45 -45.87 -29.96 -35.42
N PRO A 46 -47.09 -30.47 -35.17
CA PRO A 46 -47.33 -31.53 -34.20
C PRO A 46 -46.81 -32.87 -34.74
N MET A 47 -45.48 -33.04 -34.77
CA MET A 47 -44.87 -34.36 -34.87
C MET A 47 -44.92 -34.98 -33.48
N GLY A 48 -45.63 -36.11 -33.40
CA GLY A 48 -45.73 -36.92 -32.19
C GLY A 48 -44.35 -37.25 -31.60
N PRO A 49 -44.33 -37.62 -30.32
CA PRO A 49 -43.10 -37.87 -29.59
C PRO A 49 -42.22 -38.88 -30.36
N PRO A 50 -40.91 -38.60 -30.53
CA PRO A 50 -40.02 -39.56 -31.15
C PRO A 50 -40.07 -40.88 -30.38
N PRO A 51 -39.99 -42.05 -31.04
CA PRO A 51 -39.92 -43.33 -30.34
C PRO A 51 -38.74 -43.26 -29.38
N GLY A 52 -39.07 -43.26 -28.08
CA GLY A 52 -38.12 -43.07 -27.01
C GLY A 52 -37.01 -44.08 -27.18
N ARG A 53 -35.77 -43.59 -27.38
CA ARG A 53 -34.60 -44.39 -27.06
C ARG A 53 -34.79 -44.78 -25.61
N ALA A 54 -35.11 -46.04 -25.37
CA ALA A 54 -35.22 -46.61 -24.04
C ALA A 54 -33.95 -46.24 -23.28
N ARG A 55 -34.05 -45.21 -22.44
CA ARG A 55 -33.00 -44.82 -21.52
C ARG A 55 -32.88 -46.05 -20.64
N LYS A 56 -31.86 -46.89 -20.86
CA LYS A 56 -31.62 -48.08 -20.04
C LYS A 56 -31.57 -47.57 -18.62
N GLU A 57 -32.67 -47.76 -17.88
CA GLU A 57 -32.77 -47.33 -16.50
C GLU A 57 -31.74 -48.13 -15.75
N THR A 58 -30.62 -47.48 -15.41
CA THR A 58 -29.61 -48.12 -14.56
C THR A 58 -30.34 -48.58 -13.30
N PRO A 59 -30.24 -49.86 -12.92
CA PRO A 59 -30.98 -50.39 -11.78
C PRO A 59 -30.75 -49.47 -10.57
N PRO A 60 -31.77 -49.18 -9.74
CA PRO A 60 -31.65 -48.24 -8.63
C PRO A 60 -30.50 -48.58 -7.68
N ARG A 61 -30.12 -49.86 -7.58
CA ARG A 61 -28.95 -50.36 -6.83
C ARG A 61 -27.61 -49.90 -7.39
N VAL A 62 -27.46 -49.82 -8.72
CA VAL A 62 -26.23 -49.36 -9.41
C VAL A 62 -26.08 -47.85 -9.28
N ARG A 63 -27.18 -47.10 -9.37
CA ARG A 63 -27.20 -45.65 -9.16
C ARG A 63 -26.83 -45.28 -7.72
N ARG A 64 -27.33 -46.03 -6.73
CA ARG A 64 -26.97 -45.85 -5.31
C ARG A 64 -25.49 -46.20 -5.05
N ARG A 65 -24.96 -47.28 -5.64
CA ARG A 65 -23.52 -47.63 -5.51
C ARG A 65 -22.61 -46.59 -6.14
N ARG A 66 -22.94 -46.06 -7.32
CA ARG A 66 -22.16 -44.96 -7.94
C ARG A 66 -22.22 -43.70 -7.10
N LEU A 67 -23.39 -43.36 -6.57
CA LEU A 67 -23.54 -42.19 -5.70
C LEU A 67 -22.66 -42.34 -4.45
N LEU A 68 -22.72 -43.49 -3.76
CA LEU A 68 -21.89 -43.77 -2.58
C LEU A 68 -20.38 -43.79 -2.92
N PHE A 69 -19.99 -44.27 -4.09
CA PHE A 69 -18.61 -44.22 -4.55
C PHE A 69 -18.13 -42.77 -4.72
N TRP A 70 -18.91 -41.91 -5.40
CA TRP A 70 -18.56 -40.49 -5.53
C TRP A 70 -18.60 -39.74 -4.19
N LEU A 71 -19.54 -40.08 -3.31
CA LEU A 71 -19.64 -39.54 -1.94
C LEU A 71 -18.45 -39.93 -1.06
N SER A 72 -17.74 -41.02 -1.36
CA SER A 72 -16.53 -41.41 -0.65
C SER A 72 -15.25 -40.95 -1.37
N LEU A 73 -15.22 -41.01 -2.69
CA LEU A 73 -14.05 -40.67 -3.49
C LEU A 73 -13.77 -39.16 -3.45
N VAL A 74 -14.80 -38.31 -3.55
CA VAL A 74 -14.60 -36.86 -3.55
C VAL A 74 -14.01 -36.36 -2.22
N PRO A 75 -14.56 -36.72 -1.04
CA PRO A 75 -13.92 -36.37 0.23
C PRO A 75 -12.54 -36.98 0.40
N ALA A 76 -12.31 -38.22 -0.06
CA ALA A 76 -10.99 -38.83 0.03
C ALA A 76 -9.94 -38.11 -0.82
N ILE A 77 -10.29 -37.71 -2.06
CA ILE A 77 -9.42 -36.89 -2.91
C ILE A 77 -9.19 -35.52 -2.26
N PHE A 78 -10.23 -34.89 -1.73
CA PHE A 78 -10.13 -33.60 -1.07
C PHE A 78 -9.17 -33.65 0.12
N VAL A 79 -9.35 -34.61 1.04
CA VAL A 79 -8.47 -34.82 2.19
C VAL A 79 -7.04 -35.12 1.75
N LEU A 80 -6.84 -35.94 0.71
CA LEU A 80 -5.51 -36.23 0.19
C LEU A 80 -4.84 -34.99 -0.41
N SER A 81 -5.57 -34.19 -1.21
CA SER A 81 -5.04 -32.95 -1.79
C SER A 81 -4.68 -31.93 -0.71
N TYR A 82 -5.52 -31.80 0.32
CA TYR A 82 -5.25 -30.91 1.44
C TYR A 82 -4.03 -31.40 2.23
N GLY A 83 -3.93 -32.71 2.50
CA GLY A 83 -2.77 -33.29 3.18
C GLY A 83 -1.45 -33.05 2.44
N ILE A 84 -1.44 -33.19 1.11
CA ILE A 84 -0.26 -32.88 0.28
C ILE A 84 0.08 -31.39 0.34
N HIS A 85 -0.94 -30.53 0.27
CA HIS A 85 -0.76 -29.09 0.34
C HIS A 85 -0.17 -28.64 1.69
N PHE A 86 -0.69 -29.14 2.82
CA PHE A 86 -0.14 -28.88 4.16
C PHE A 86 1.30 -29.41 4.31
N ALA A 87 1.58 -30.61 3.80
CA ALA A 87 2.94 -31.14 3.83
C ALA A 87 3.91 -30.26 3.04
N ARG A 88 3.47 -29.69 1.91
CA ARG A 88 4.25 -28.73 1.13
C ARG A 88 4.45 -27.43 1.91
N LEU A 89 3.40 -26.84 2.48
CA LEU A 89 3.47 -25.61 3.26
C LEU A 89 4.43 -25.74 4.45
N ASN A 90 4.39 -26.85 5.20
CA ASN A 90 5.31 -27.07 6.30
C ASN A 90 6.77 -27.21 5.82
N ALA A 91 6.98 -27.84 4.66
CA ALA A 91 8.33 -27.99 4.09
C ALA A 91 8.88 -26.67 3.54
N THR A 92 8.04 -25.82 2.95
CA THR A 92 8.43 -24.47 2.52
C THR A 92 8.70 -23.57 3.71
N PHE A 93 7.87 -23.65 4.76
CA PHE A 93 8.07 -22.93 6.00
C PHE A 93 9.42 -23.25 6.65
N ALA A 94 9.71 -24.53 6.88
CA ALA A 94 10.97 -24.95 7.49
C ALA A 94 12.20 -24.55 6.66
N ARG A 95 12.05 -24.40 5.34
CA ARG A 95 13.11 -23.88 4.47
C ARG A 95 13.27 -22.37 4.64
N ALA A 96 12.19 -21.61 4.61
CA ALA A 96 12.21 -20.17 4.80
C ALA A 96 12.78 -19.80 6.19
N GLU A 97 12.37 -20.51 7.23
CA GLU A 97 12.92 -20.37 8.59
C GLU A 97 14.42 -20.67 8.62
N ALA A 98 14.89 -21.70 7.90
CA ALA A 98 16.31 -22.01 7.81
C ALA A 98 17.11 -20.89 7.12
N HIS A 99 16.60 -20.32 6.03
CA HIS A 99 17.20 -19.15 5.37
C HIS A 99 17.25 -17.95 6.32
N TYR A 100 16.13 -17.66 7.00
CA TYR A 100 16.04 -16.54 7.94
C TYR A 100 17.03 -16.71 9.11
N ALA A 101 17.13 -17.91 9.69
CA ALA A 101 18.05 -18.23 10.77
C ALA A 101 19.53 -18.21 10.33
N ALA A 102 19.80 -18.44 9.04
CA ALA A 102 21.12 -18.33 8.45
C ALA A 102 21.52 -16.88 8.11
N GLY A 103 20.59 -15.92 8.22
CA GLY A 103 20.79 -14.54 7.78
C GLY A 103 20.66 -14.35 6.26
N GLU A 104 20.11 -15.33 5.54
CA GLU A 104 19.84 -15.29 4.11
C GLU A 104 18.44 -14.67 3.91
N TYR A 105 18.28 -13.37 4.20
CA TYR A 105 16.95 -12.75 4.31
C TYR A 105 16.23 -12.60 2.98
N TRP A 106 16.93 -12.32 1.88
CA TRP A 106 16.36 -12.37 0.53
C TRP A 106 15.75 -13.76 0.21
N ASP A 107 16.50 -14.84 0.44
CA ASP A 107 16.01 -16.21 0.18
C ASP A 107 14.83 -16.56 1.10
N ALA A 108 14.84 -16.06 2.34
CA ALA A 108 13.71 -16.19 3.26
C ALA A 108 12.48 -15.42 2.76
N TYR A 109 12.65 -14.18 2.31
CA TYR A 109 11.61 -13.34 1.75
C TYR A 109 10.95 -14.01 0.54
N GLU A 110 11.74 -14.45 -0.45
CA GLU A 110 11.22 -15.14 -1.62
C GLU A 110 10.44 -16.40 -1.21
N THR A 111 11.01 -17.22 -0.32
CA THR A 111 10.38 -18.48 0.10
C THR A 111 9.10 -18.25 0.90
N PHE A 112 9.04 -17.23 1.78
CA PHE A 112 7.82 -16.86 2.50
C PHE A 112 6.76 -16.28 1.55
N SER A 113 7.16 -15.53 0.52
CA SER A 113 6.23 -14.97 -0.47
C SER A 113 5.48 -16.06 -1.24
N GLU A 114 6.13 -17.20 -1.52
CA GLU A 114 5.49 -18.36 -2.17
C GLU A 114 4.32 -18.94 -1.34
N MET A 115 4.32 -18.70 -0.03
CA MET A 115 3.30 -19.22 0.88
C MET A 115 2.06 -18.32 0.99
N GLN A 116 2.06 -17.14 0.37
CA GLN A 116 0.92 -16.22 0.42
C GLN A 116 -0.32 -16.75 -0.31
N SER A 117 -0.16 -17.67 -1.27
CA SER A 117 -1.27 -18.24 -2.03
C SER A 117 -1.09 -19.72 -2.40
N PRO A 118 -2.11 -20.58 -2.22
CA PRO A 118 -3.37 -20.39 -1.48
C PRO A 118 -3.22 -20.84 -0.01
N ASN A 119 -2.96 -19.92 0.93
CA ASN A 119 -2.99 -20.23 2.36
C ASN A 119 -4.36 -19.87 2.97
N ILE A 120 -5.13 -20.89 3.36
CA ILE A 120 -6.51 -20.72 3.85
C ILE A 120 -6.58 -20.79 5.38
N ALA A 121 -5.62 -21.43 6.05
CA ALA A 121 -5.71 -21.69 7.48
C ALA A 121 -5.27 -20.48 8.31
N GLU A 122 -4.11 -19.91 7.99
CA GLU A 122 -3.52 -18.75 8.70
C GLU A 122 -2.94 -17.79 7.66
N PRO A 123 -3.79 -17.09 6.89
CA PRO A 123 -3.35 -16.29 5.74
C PRO A 123 -2.44 -15.12 6.14
N TRP A 124 -2.61 -14.59 7.36
CA TRP A 124 -1.82 -13.47 7.88
C TRP A 124 -0.34 -13.85 8.09
N LYS A 125 -0.03 -15.06 8.56
CA LYS A 125 1.36 -15.47 8.88
C LYS A 125 2.31 -15.44 7.69
N ALA A 126 1.82 -15.81 6.50
CA ALA A 126 2.65 -15.74 5.29
C ALA A 126 3.07 -14.30 4.97
N HIS A 127 2.13 -13.35 5.08
CA HIS A 127 2.42 -11.93 4.91
C HIS A 127 3.29 -11.39 6.05
N PHE A 128 3.01 -11.76 7.30
CA PHE A 128 3.82 -11.38 8.46
C PHE A 128 5.30 -11.79 8.30
N ASN A 129 5.56 -13.05 7.96
CA ASN A 129 6.91 -13.56 7.78
C ASN A 129 7.59 -12.97 6.54
N THR A 130 6.85 -12.74 5.45
CA THR A 130 7.38 -12.06 4.26
C THR A 130 7.81 -10.64 4.61
N GLY A 131 6.97 -9.87 5.31
CA GLY A 131 7.28 -8.49 5.70
C GLY A 131 8.44 -8.43 6.70
N THR A 132 8.49 -9.38 7.64
CA THR A 132 9.60 -9.51 8.58
C THR A 132 10.92 -9.82 7.89
N ALA A 133 10.93 -10.72 6.91
CA ALA A 133 12.14 -11.00 6.10
C ALA A 133 12.53 -9.80 5.23
N ALA A 134 11.56 -9.11 4.62
CA ALA A 134 11.80 -7.90 3.83
C ALA A 134 12.44 -6.79 4.66
N TYR A 135 11.99 -6.57 5.90
CA TYR A 135 12.59 -5.61 6.81
C TYR A 135 14.07 -5.91 7.09
N ARG A 136 14.41 -7.20 7.29
CA ARG A 136 15.79 -7.62 7.54
C ARG A 136 16.70 -7.47 6.32
N GLU A 137 16.13 -7.38 5.13
CA GLU A 137 16.80 -7.11 3.86
C GLU A 137 16.71 -5.62 3.46
N ASP A 138 16.30 -4.73 4.38
CA ASP A 138 16.14 -3.29 4.15
C ASP A 138 15.13 -2.91 3.03
N LEU A 139 14.24 -3.85 2.68
CA LEU A 139 13.17 -3.64 1.71
C LEU A 139 11.95 -3.01 2.39
N LEU A 140 12.13 -1.81 2.96
CA LEU A 140 11.18 -1.19 3.90
C LEU A 140 9.76 -1.04 3.33
N PHE A 141 9.63 -0.58 2.08
CA PHE A 141 8.33 -0.46 1.41
C PHE A 141 7.61 -1.82 1.29
N LEU A 142 8.33 -2.87 0.88
CA LEU A 142 7.77 -4.21 0.78
C LEU A 142 7.43 -4.80 2.14
N ALA A 143 8.23 -4.47 3.16
CA ALA A 143 7.97 -4.86 4.55
C ALA A 143 6.66 -4.24 5.05
N GLU A 144 6.47 -2.94 4.83
CA GLU A 144 5.24 -2.22 5.21
C GLU A 144 4.03 -2.83 4.52
N VAL A 145 4.05 -2.96 3.19
CA VAL A 145 2.93 -3.52 2.41
C VAL A 145 2.50 -4.90 2.91
N ASN A 146 3.47 -5.75 3.24
CA ASN A 146 3.20 -7.09 3.74
C ASN A 146 2.67 -7.08 5.18
N LEU A 147 3.23 -6.27 6.07
CA LEU A 147 2.74 -6.18 7.46
C LEU A 147 1.36 -5.53 7.54
N ASP A 148 1.07 -4.54 6.70
CA ASP A 148 -0.27 -3.99 6.50
C ASP A 148 -1.28 -5.04 6.04
N LYS A 149 -0.86 -5.89 5.09
CA LYS A 149 -1.71 -6.99 4.62
C LYS A 149 -1.92 -8.02 5.71
N SER A 150 -0.90 -8.33 6.50
CA SER A 150 -1.00 -9.17 7.68
C SER A 150 -1.99 -8.59 8.69
N LEU A 151 -1.90 -7.30 9.00
CA LEU A 151 -2.74 -6.60 9.98
C LEU A 151 -4.22 -6.63 9.60
N ARG A 152 -4.54 -6.62 8.31
CA ARG A 152 -5.93 -6.76 7.81
C ARG A 152 -6.49 -8.19 7.94
N LEU A 153 -5.62 -9.19 8.05
CA LEU A 153 -5.99 -10.61 8.03
C LEU A 153 -5.84 -11.29 9.40
N VAL A 154 -5.10 -10.67 10.30
CA VAL A 154 -4.76 -11.22 11.61
C VAL A 154 -5.99 -11.24 12.53
N PRO A 155 -6.23 -12.33 13.28
CA PRO A 155 -7.19 -12.33 14.38
C PRO A 155 -6.79 -11.33 15.47
N GLU A 156 -7.77 -10.85 16.24
CA GLU A 156 -7.54 -9.84 17.29
C GLU A 156 -6.50 -10.31 18.32
N GLU A 157 -6.49 -11.61 18.64
CA GLU A 157 -5.54 -12.20 19.58
C GLU A 157 -4.06 -12.11 19.16
N HIS A 158 -3.79 -11.90 17.87
CA HIS A 158 -2.44 -11.80 17.29
C HIS A 158 -2.16 -10.41 16.71
N ARG A 159 -3.09 -9.46 16.87
CA ARG A 159 -2.96 -8.11 16.32
C ARG A 159 -1.71 -7.40 16.86
N CYS A 160 -1.42 -7.57 18.15
CA CYS A 160 -0.23 -6.98 18.76
C CYS A 160 1.08 -7.51 18.18
N ASP A 161 1.14 -8.79 17.81
CA ASP A 161 2.33 -9.41 17.20
C ASP A 161 2.66 -8.69 15.88
N VAL A 162 1.63 -8.45 15.06
CA VAL A 162 1.78 -7.75 13.77
C VAL A 162 2.11 -6.27 13.96
N GLN A 163 1.42 -5.59 14.88
CA GLN A 163 1.65 -4.18 15.13
C GLN A 163 3.07 -3.89 15.66
N THR A 164 3.60 -4.78 16.49
CA THR A 164 4.98 -4.65 17.02
C THR A 164 6.02 -4.73 15.90
N ASN A 165 5.89 -5.65 14.94
CA ASN A 165 6.81 -5.66 13.79
C ASN A 165 6.54 -4.48 12.84
N ARG A 166 5.29 -4.05 12.71
CA ARG A 166 4.92 -2.91 11.85
C ARG A 166 5.51 -1.60 12.37
N SER A 167 5.50 -1.36 13.68
CA SER A 167 6.10 -0.15 14.26
C SER A 167 7.58 -0.04 13.92
N LEU A 168 8.33 -1.15 13.97
CA LEU A 168 9.75 -1.18 13.61
C LEU A 168 10.02 -0.81 12.14
N VAL A 169 9.16 -1.26 11.22
CA VAL A 169 9.29 -0.92 9.80
C VAL A 169 8.96 0.54 9.55
N LEU A 170 7.92 1.06 10.20
CA LEU A 170 7.52 2.45 10.09
C LEU A 170 8.61 3.38 10.64
N GLU A 171 9.16 3.05 11.81
CA GLU A 171 10.29 3.78 12.37
C GLU A 171 11.48 3.80 11.41
N ALA A 172 11.87 2.64 10.86
CA ALA A 172 12.99 2.57 9.93
C ALA A 172 12.76 3.37 8.64
N GLN A 173 11.51 3.50 8.16
CA GLN A 173 11.19 4.41 7.06
C GLN A 173 11.34 5.86 7.47
N GLY A 174 10.94 6.22 8.70
CA GLY A 174 11.22 7.52 9.28
C GLY A 174 12.72 7.83 9.29
N ASP A 175 13.53 6.91 9.82
CA ASP A 175 15.00 7.06 9.87
C ASP A 175 15.61 7.21 8.47
N ALA A 176 15.16 6.42 7.48
CA ALA A 176 15.64 6.50 6.10
C ALA A 176 15.30 7.86 5.46
N LEU A 177 14.12 8.42 5.77
CA LEU A 177 13.70 9.73 5.29
C LEU A 177 14.47 10.87 5.97
N VAL A 178 14.77 10.77 7.27
CA VAL A 178 15.67 11.73 7.94
C VAL A 178 17.04 11.74 7.25
N ALA A 179 17.62 10.57 7.00
CA ALA A 179 18.91 10.47 6.31
C ALA A 179 18.88 11.04 4.87
N SER A 180 17.78 10.82 4.15
CA SER A 180 17.55 11.41 2.82
C SER A 180 17.46 12.94 2.90
N ALA A 181 16.70 13.46 3.88
CA ALA A 181 16.54 14.88 4.10
C ALA A 181 17.87 15.57 4.43
N GLU A 182 18.69 14.99 5.31
CA GLU A 182 20.02 15.50 5.65
C GLU A 182 20.91 15.59 4.40
N ALA A 183 20.92 14.54 3.57
CA ALA A 183 21.72 14.51 2.34
C ALA A 183 21.26 15.56 1.32
N GLU A 184 19.94 15.71 1.11
CA GLU A 184 19.40 16.74 0.21
C GLU A 184 19.65 18.15 0.75
N TYR A 185 19.55 18.37 2.06
CA TYR A 185 19.85 19.65 2.70
C TYR A 185 21.32 20.04 2.52
N GLU A 186 22.27 19.13 2.81
CA GLU A 186 23.70 19.40 2.61
C GLU A 186 24.01 19.76 1.15
N TRP A 187 23.38 19.06 0.21
CA TRP A 187 23.53 19.36 -1.21
C TRP A 187 22.93 20.72 -1.56
N ALA A 188 21.74 21.03 -1.05
CA ALA A 188 21.06 22.30 -1.28
C ALA A 188 21.91 23.49 -0.84
N VAL A 189 22.55 23.40 0.34
CA VAL A 189 23.45 24.44 0.86
C VAL A 189 24.65 24.63 -0.07
N ALA A 190 25.34 23.54 -0.46
CA ALA A 190 26.50 23.62 -1.33
C ALA A 190 26.13 24.18 -2.72
N GLN A 191 24.99 23.76 -3.26
CA GLN A 191 24.49 24.23 -4.55
C GLN A 191 24.11 25.71 -4.51
N ARG A 192 23.48 26.18 -3.43
CA ARG A 192 23.15 27.61 -3.23
C ARG A 192 24.40 28.49 -3.28
N GLU A 193 25.47 28.08 -2.60
CA GLU A 193 26.75 28.80 -2.66
C GLU A 193 27.30 28.88 -4.10
N ALA A 194 27.21 27.77 -4.85
CA ALA A 194 27.63 27.71 -6.24
C ALA A 194 26.75 28.57 -7.17
N GLU A 195 25.44 28.64 -6.92
CA GLU A 195 24.50 29.50 -7.63
C GLU A 195 24.81 30.99 -7.41
N ILE A 196 25.11 31.39 -6.18
CA ILE A 196 25.55 32.74 -5.84
C ILE A 196 26.88 33.07 -6.53
N ALA A 197 27.87 32.19 -6.46
CA ALA A 197 29.16 32.36 -7.13
C ALA A 197 28.98 32.51 -8.65
N ARG A 198 28.11 31.69 -9.25
CA ARG A 198 27.74 31.77 -10.67
C ARG A 198 27.14 33.13 -11.03
N LEU A 199 26.22 33.66 -10.23
CA LEU A 199 25.63 34.99 -10.44
C LEU A 199 26.67 36.11 -10.36
N LEU A 200 27.64 35.99 -9.45
CA LEU A 200 28.71 36.97 -9.27
C LEU A 200 29.82 36.83 -10.33
N GLY A 201 29.77 35.81 -11.18
CA GLY A 201 30.81 35.51 -12.18
C GLY A 201 32.10 34.96 -11.55
N GLU A 202 32.01 34.43 -10.34
CA GLU A 202 33.10 33.79 -9.63
C GLU A 202 33.25 32.32 -10.06
N PRO A 203 34.43 31.70 -9.85
CA PRO A 203 34.58 30.26 -10.05
C PRO A 203 33.64 29.48 -9.14
N TYR A 204 32.98 28.46 -9.70
CA TYR A 204 32.04 27.60 -8.97
C TYR A 204 32.20 26.14 -9.42
N ASP A 205 31.67 25.21 -8.63
CA ASP A 205 31.64 23.80 -9.01
C ASP A 205 30.41 23.50 -9.87
N ALA A 206 30.65 23.17 -11.14
CA ALA A 206 29.58 22.85 -12.08
C ALA A 206 28.96 21.46 -11.84
N THR A 207 29.58 20.57 -11.05
CA THR A 207 29.02 19.24 -10.79
C THR A 207 27.85 19.24 -9.81
N LEU A 208 27.63 20.35 -9.10
CA LEU A 208 26.49 20.50 -8.19
C LEU A 208 25.17 20.74 -8.92
N PHE A 209 25.21 21.05 -10.21
CA PHE A 209 24.05 21.34 -11.04
C PHE A 209 23.59 20.09 -11.78
N GLU A 210 22.56 19.44 -11.26
CA GLU A 210 21.94 18.27 -11.87
C GLU A 210 20.72 18.68 -12.70
N LEU A 211 20.42 17.89 -13.72
CA LEU A 211 19.21 18.03 -14.53
C LEU A 211 18.18 16.99 -14.08
N ASP A 212 16.92 17.39 -14.05
CA ASP A 212 15.80 16.47 -13.88
C ASP A 212 15.55 15.62 -15.16
N TYR A 213 14.52 14.79 -15.13
CA TYR A 213 14.14 13.94 -16.25
C TYR A 213 13.59 14.71 -17.47
N LEU A 214 13.31 16.00 -17.32
CA LEU A 214 12.85 16.92 -18.37
C LEU A 214 13.99 17.81 -18.89
N ASP A 215 15.25 17.50 -18.53
CA ASP A 215 16.43 18.31 -18.85
C ASP A 215 16.36 19.74 -18.27
N VAL A 216 15.66 19.92 -17.14
CA VAL A 216 15.57 21.17 -16.38
C VAL A 216 16.55 21.13 -15.21
N GLU A 217 17.34 22.19 -15.03
CA GLU A 217 18.27 22.32 -13.90
C GLU A 217 17.49 22.33 -12.58
N ILE A 218 17.79 21.38 -11.71
CA ILE A 218 17.28 21.33 -10.34
C ILE A 218 17.99 22.44 -9.58
N SER A 219 17.25 23.36 -8.95
CA SER A 219 17.81 24.47 -8.17
C SER A 219 18.11 24.08 -6.72
N SER A 220 18.87 24.91 -5.99
CA SER A 220 19.02 24.74 -4.54
C SER A 220 17.67 24.77 -3.82
N TYR A 221 16.75 25.63 -4.25
CA TYR A 221 15.40 25.72 -3.71
C TYR A 221 14.65 24.38 -3.84
N ASP A 222 14.69 23.74 -5.01
CA ASP A 222 14.03 22.44 -5.23
C ASP A 222 14.56 21.36 -4.28
N ARG A 223 15.85 21.43 -3.92
CA ARG A 223 16.47 20.50 -2.96
C ARG A 223 16.08 20.80 -1.51
N PHE A 224 16.03 22.06 -1.11
CA PHE A 224 15.47 22.42 0.21
C PHE A 224 14.01 21.94 0.35
N ASP A 225 13.20 22.10 -0.70
CA ASP A 225 11.82 21.61 -0.73
C ASP A 225 11.74 20.07 -0.64
N ARG A 226 12.65 19.34 -1.28
CA ARG A 226 12.77 17.87 -1.08
C ARG A 226 13.17 17.52 0.35
N ALA A 227 14.18 18.16 0.91
CA ALA A 227 14.62 17.90 2.27
C ALA A 227 13.50 18.17 3.30
N ALA A 228 12.75 19.26 3.14
CA ALA A 228 11.60 19.56 3.98
C ALA A 228 10.46 18.54 3.80
N ARG A 229 10.18 18.08 2.57
CA ARG A 229 9.21 17.00 2.33
C ARG A 229 9.63 15.69 2.99
N ASP A 230 10.90 15.32 2.92
CA ASP A 230 11.40 14.09 3.52
C ASP A 230 11.28 14.17 5.05
N GLN A 231 11.61 15.30 5.68
CA GLN A 231 11.36 15.52 7.11
C GLN A 231 9.87 15.46 7.49
N TYR A 232 8.99 16.02 6.64
CA TYR A 232 7.54 15.90 6.84
C TYR A 232 7.10 14.43 6.86
N LEU A 233 7.51 13.65 5.86
CA LEU A 233 7.17 12.24 5.76
C LEU A 233 7.79 11.45 6.92
N ALA A 234 9.03 11.75 7.31
CA ALA A 234 9.66 11.11 8.46
C ALA A 234 8.83 11.28 9.73
N ALA A 235 8.37 12.50 9.99
CA ALA A 235 7.50 12.79 11.12
C ALA A 235 6.18 12.00 11.07
N GLU A 236 5.57 11.85 9.89
CA GLU A 236 4.37 11.01 9.73
C GLU A 236 4.66 9.54 10.04
N TYR A 237 5.78 9.01 9.55
CA TYR A 237 6.19 7.63 9.80
C TYR A 237 6.46 7.35 11.29
N PHE A 238 7.16 8.24 11.99
CA PHE A 238 7.36 8.13 13.44
C PHE A 238 6.04 8.20 14.21
N ALA A 239 5.12 9.08 13.81
CA ALA A 239 3.79 9.15 14.41
C ALA A 239 2.99 7.85 14.20
N TYR A 240 3.04 7.26 12.99
CA TYR A 240 2.41 5.97 12.71
C TYR A 240 3.07 4.81 13.46
N ALA A 241 4.38 4.85 13.67
CA ALA A 241 5.08 3.88 14.50
C ALA A 241 4.63 3.97 15.97
N ALA A 242 4.49 5.18 16.51
CA ALA A 242 3.98 5.43 17.86
C ALA A 242 2.52 4.93 18.02
N GLU A 243 1.67 5.14 17.01
CA GLU A 243 0.31 4.59 17.00
C GLU A 243 0.33 3.05 16.99
N ALA A 244 1.19 2.45 16.16
CA ALA A 244 1.27 1.00 16.04
C ALA A 244 1.74 0.33 17.35
N ILE A 245 2.77 0.85 18.02
CA ILE A 245 3.24 0.28 19.29
C ILE A 245 2.23 0.44 20.42
N ASN A 246 1.37 1.47 20.35
CA ASN A 246 0.31 1.78 21.30
C ASN A 246 -1.07 1.21 20.93
N ASP A 247 -1.14 0.24 20.00
CA ASP A 247 -2.41 -0.37 19.61
C ASP A 247 -3.12 -1.00 20.84
N PRO A 248 -4.44 -0.80 21.03
CA PRO A 248 -5.17 -1.33 22.18
C PRO A 248 -5.05 -2.85 22.37
N ALA A 249 -4.84 -3.61 21.28
CA ALA A 249 -4.60 -5.05 21.37
C ALA A 249 -3.29 -5.40 22.09
N CYS A 250 -2.35 -4.46 22.17
CA CYS A 250 -1.10 -4.62 22.92
C CYS A 250 -1.25 -4.31 24.42
N GLN A 251 -2.35 -3.71 24.85
CA GLN A 251 -2.53 -3.24 26.24
C GLN A 251 -3.24 -4.28 27.13
N THR A 252 -3.13 -5.58 26.85
CA THR A 252 -3.86 -6.60 27.61
C THR A 252 -3.21 -6.87 28.98
N PRO A 253 -3.88 -6.52 30.11
CA PRO A 253 -3.31 -6.77 31.42
C PRO A 253 -3.25 -8.28 31.69
N PRO A 254 -2.23 -8.76 32.43
CA PRO A 254 -2.13 -10.17 32.77
C PRO A 254 -3.37 -10.64 33.55
N PRO A 255 -3.84 -11.89 33.34
CA PRO A 255 -4.99 -12.40 34.07
C PRO A 255 -4.72 -12.40 35.59
N PRO A 256 -5.75 -12.26 36.43
CA PRO A 256 -5.57 -12.16 37.88
C PRO A 256 -4.98 -13.43 38.52
N GLU A 257 -4.96 -14.55 37.78
CA GLU A 257 -4.36 -15.82 38.20
C GLU A 257 -2.90 -15.97 37.77
N ALA A 258 -2.34 -15.01 37.03
CA ALA A 258 -0.95 -15.01 36.59
C ALA A 258 0.01 -15.04 37.79
N SER A 259 1.13 -15.75 37.63
CA SER A 259 2.22 -15.79 38.60
C SER A 259 2.86 -14.41 38.77
N GLN A 260 3.54 -14.20 39.90
CA GLN A 260 4.26 -12.93 40.15
C GLN A 260 5.27 -12.62 39.04
N SER A 261 5.96 -13.63 38.51
CA SER A 261 6.90 -13.45 37.40
C SER A 261 6.22 -13.04 36.10
N GLU A 262 5.02 -13.55 35.80
CA GLU A 262 4.26 -13.15 34.61
C GLU A 262 3.72 -11.72 34.75
N GLN A 263 3.33 -11.33 35.97
CA GLN A 263 2.91 -9.94 36.27
C GLN A 263 4.08 -8.96 36.11
N GLU A 264 5.25 -9.28 36.68
CA GLU A 264 6.46 -8.46 36.55
C GLU A 264 6.93 -8.35 35.08
N GLN A 265 6.81 -9.42 34.29
CA GLN A 265 7.12 -9.39 32.86
C GLN A 265 6.18 -8.49 32.08
N ALA A 266 4.86 -8.61 32.31
CA ALA A 266 3.88 -7.76 31.64
C ALA A 266 4.05 -6.27 32.00
N GLU A 267 4.34 -5.97 33.27
CA GLU A 267 4.65 -4.59 33.70
C GLU A 267 5.92 -4.05 33.02
N GLN A 268 6.95 -4.87 32.86
CA GLN A 268 8.18 -4.48 32.15
C GLN A 268 7.94 -4.24 30.67
N GLU A 269 7.21 -5.13 29.99
CA GLU A 269 6.86 -4.99 28.58
C GLU A 269 6.01 -3.73 28.35
N GLN A 270 5.06 -3.44 29.23
CA GLN A 270 4.27 -2.21 29.17
C GLN A 270 5.14 -0.97 29.31
N GLN A 271 6.03 -0.93 30.32
CA GLN A 271 6.95 0.19 30.50
C GLN A 271 7.88 0.40 29.30
N GLN A 272 8.36 -0.68 28.68
CA GLN A 272 9.19 -0.60 27.47
C GLN A 272 8.40 0.00 26.31
N ARG A 273 7.13 -0.39 26.12
CA ARG A 273 6.27 0.18 25.06
C ARG A 273 5.95 1.64 25.30
N GLU A 274 5.69 2.04 26.54
CA GLU A 274 5.45 3.45 26.89
C GLU A 274 6.69 4.31 26.59
N GLN A 275 7.89 3.83 26.96
CA GLN A 275 9.15 4.51 26.63
C GLN A 275 9.39 4.60 25.13
N GLU A 276 9.09 3.51 24.41
CA GLU A 276 9.24 3.47 22.96
C GLU A 276 8.28 4.43 22.26
N GLN A 277 7.03 4.51 22.73
CA GLN A 277 6.05 5.47 22.23
C GLN A 277 6.54 6.90 22.46
N GLU A 278 6.99 7.24 23.67
CA GLU A 278 7.51 8.58 23.99
C GLU A 278 8.69 8.95 23.08
N ARG A 279 9.61 8.00 22.83
CA ARG A 279 10.74 8.20 21.92
C ARG A 279 10.30 8.47 20.48
N LEU A 280 9.35 7.70 19.95
CA LEU A 280 8.83 7.88 18.60
C LEU A 280 8.07 9.21 18.46
N GLU A 281 7.33 9.63 19.48
CA GLU A 281 6.68 10.94 19.52
C GLU A 281 7.69 12.09 19.55
N GLU A 282 8.83 11.93 20.25
CA GLU A 282 9.94 12.88 20.25
C GLU A 282 10.59 12.97 18.86
N GLN A 283 10.89 11.84 18.20
CA GLN A 283 11.42 11.82 16.83
C GLN A 283 10.46 12.49 15.82
N ALA A 284 9.15 12.27 15.97
CA ALA A 284 8.16 12.93 15.12
C ALA A 284 8.12 14.46 15.33
N GLN A 285 8.38 14.93 16.55
CA GLN A 285 8.47 16.36 16.87
C GLN A 285 9.76 16.96 16.31
N GLU A 286 10.89 16.31 16.54
CA GLU A 286 12.21 16.72 16.03
C GLU A 286 12.20 16.87 14.50
N ALA A 287 11.72 15.86 13.76
CA ALA A 287 11.60 15.93 12.31
C ALA A 287 10.68 17.09 11.84
N ASN A 288 9.61 17.40 12.57
CA ASN A 288 8.75 18.56 12.27
C ASN A 288 9.42 19.92 12.57
N GLU A 289 10.30 19.98 13.57
CA GLU A 289 11.09 21.16 13.89
C GLU A 289 12.15 21.38 12.81
N ASP A 290 12.89 20.34 12.45
CA ASP A 290 13.88 20.36 11.37
C ASP A 290 13.26 20.78 10.04
N ARG A 291 12.08 20.24 9.68
CA ARG A 291 11.33 20.71 8.51
C ARG A 291 11.14 22.22 8.53
N GLN A 292 10.69 22.78 9.67
CA GLN A 292 10.43 24.23 9.78
C GLN A 292 11.71 25.06 9.69
N GLU A 293 12.85 24.53 10.15
CA GLU A 293 14.15 25.19 9.98
C GLU A 293 14.59 25.19 8.51
N ILE A 294 14.47 24.04 7.84
CA ILE A 294 14.75 23.90 6.40
C ILE A 294 13.87 24.86 5.58
N GLU A 295 12.56 24.91 5.85
CA GLU A 295 11.62 25.82 5.16
C GLU A 295 11.97 27.30 5.37
N LYS A 296 12.37 27.69 6.59
CA LYS A 296 12.82 29.07 6.85
C LYS A 296 14.09 29.40 6.08
N GLU A 297 15.01 28.46 5.96
CA GLU A 297 16.22 28.63 5.17
C GLU A 297 15.92 28.66 3.67
N ALA A 298 14.98 27.86 3.18
CA ALA A 298 14.47 27.88 1.81
C ALA A 298 13.83 29.23 1.48
N ALA A 299 13.02 29.80 2.38
CA ALA A 299 12.39 31.12 2.19
C ALA A 299 13.39 32.29 2.20
N SER A 300 14.64 32.05 2.61
CA SER A 300 15.71 33.04 2.50
C SER A 300 16.48 32.96 1.17
N ASP A 301 16.10 32.03 0.28
CA ASP A 301 16.76 31.79 -0.99
C ASP A 301 16.54 32.94 -1.99
N PRO A 302 17.60 33.60 -2.49
CA PRO A 302 17.47 34.58 -3.57
C PRO A 302 16.91 34.01 -4.88
N PHE A 303 16.89 32.68 -5.01
CA PHE A 303 16.41 31.94 -6.18
C PHE A 303 15.01 31.33 -5.99
N GLU A 304 14.31 31.68 -4.90
CA GLU A 304 12.90 31.33 -4.72
C GLU A 304 12.12 31.72 -5.99
N PRO A 305 11.36 30.79 -6.60
CA PRO A 305 10.58 31.12 -7.80
C PRO A 305 9.59 32.24 -7.47
N GLU A 306 9.52 33.27 -8.34
CA GLU A 306 8.48 34.29 -8.17
C GLU A 306 7.11 33.61 -8.12
N PRO A 307 6.25 33.91 -7.12
CA PRO A 307 4.96 33.27 -6.99
C PRO A 307 4.19 33.44 -8.30
N GLU A 308 3.55 32.36 -8.77
CA GLU A 308 2.76 32.43 -10.00
C GLU A 308 1.78 33.63 -9.90
N PRO A 309 1.50 34.34 -11.01
CA PRO A 309 0.72 35.57 -11.02
C PRO A 309 -0.79 35.40 -10.70
N GLY A 310 -1.12 34.50 -9.78
CA GLY A 310 -2.41 34.31 -9.12
C GLY A 310 -2.34 34.22 -7.58
N GLU A 311 -1.14 34.12 -6.97
CA GLU A 311 -0.95 34.07 -5.50
C GLU A 311 -0.42 35.38 -4.91
N GLN A 312 -0.30 36.44 -5.72
CA GLN A 312 0.07 37.74 -5.18
C GLN A 312 -1.08 38.25 -4.30
N PRO A 313 -0.78 38.78 -3.09
CA PRO A 313 -1.78 39.44 -2.28
C PRO A 313 -2.45 40.53 -3.11
N GLU A 314 -3.78 40.60 -3.02
CA GLU A 314 -4.51 41.78 -3.48
C GLU A 314 -3.81 43.02 -2.91
N PRO A 315 -3.46 44.01 -3.74
CA PRO A 315 -2.65 45.13 -3.29
C PRO A 315 -3.37 45.91 -2.17
N GLY A 316 -2.88 45.75 -0.94
CA GLY A 316 -3.44 46.37 0.27
C GLY A 316 -3.90 45.40 1.35
N GLU A 317 -3.84 44.08 1.12
CA GLU A 317 -4.22 43.07 2.10
C GLU A 317 -3.15 42.91 3.20
N THR A 318 -3.59 42.92 4.46
CA THR A 318 -2.73 42.70 5.62
C THR A 318 -2.47 41.21 5.87
N GLU A 319 -1.39 40.87 6.56
CA GLU A 319 -1.03 39.48 6.91
C GLU A 319 -2.14 38.77 7.72
N GLU A 320 -2.87 39.52 8.55
CA GLU A 320 -4.02 39.03 9.32
C GLU A 320 -5.25 38.75 8.43
N GLU A 321 -5.49 39.57 7.41
CA GLU A 321 -6.55 39.32 6.41
C GLU A 321 -6.23 38.12 5.52
N ARG A 322 -4.96 37.93 5.18
CA ARG A 322 -4.49 36.75 4.45
C ARG A 322 -4.70 35.48 5.27
N ALA A 323 -4.25 35.46 6.52
CA ALA A 323 -4.42 34.32 7.42
C ALA A 323 -5.91 33.97 7.61
N ALA A 324 -6.78 34.99 7.73
CA ALA A 324 -8.22 34.79 7.84
C ALA A 324 -8.85 34.20 6.55
N ARG A 325 -8.36 34.59 5.36
CA ARG A 325 -8.82 34.02 4.10
C ARG A 325 -8.35 32.58 3.93
N GLU A 326 -7.09 32.30 4.21
CA GLU A 326 -6.54 30.95 4.13
C GLU A 326 -7.22 30.00 5.14
N GLU A 327 -7.55 30.49 6.34
CA GLU A 327 -8.34 29.72 7.31
C GLU A 327 -9.78 29.49 6.82
N ALA A 328 -10.40 30.47 6.15
CA ALA A 328 -11.72 30.32 5.56
C ALA A 328 -11.73 29.31 4.39
N GLU A 329 -10.74 29.35 3.50
CA GLU A 329 -10.58 28.37 2.42
C GLU A 329 -10.29 26.96 2.96
N ARG A 330 -9.48 26.86 4.02
CA ARG A 330 -9.23 25.60 4.72
C ARG A 330 -10.51 25.02 5.31
N GLN A 331 -11.37 25.86 5.91
CA GLN A 331 -12.67 25.43 6.43
C GLN A 331 -13.60 24.98 5.29
N GLU A 332 -13.65 25.70 4.18
CA GLU A 332 -14.47 25.31 3.02
C GLU A 332 -13.99 24.00 2.38
N GLN A 333 -12.66 23.79 2.30
CA GLN A 333 -12.09 22.51 1.84
C GLN A 333 -12.37 21.36 2.80
N LEU A 334 -12.36 21.61 4.12
CA LEU A 334 -12.75 20.61 5.11
C LEU A 334 -14.23 20.27 5.02
N GLU A 335 -15.10 21.25 4.80
CA GLU A 335 -16.53 21.02 4.55
C GLU A 335 -16.74 20.21 3.26
N GLN A 336 -16.09 20.58 2.15
CA GLN A 336 -16.15 19.79 0.91
C GLN A 336 -15.61 18.37 1.10
N ARG A 337 -14.49 18.19 1.80
CA ARG A 337 -13.96 16.86 2.11
C ARG A 337 -14.91 16.04 2.98
N ASN A 338 -15.59 16.67 3.93
CA ASN A 338 -16.58 15.99 4.76
C ASN A 338 -17.82 15.62 3.94
N GLU A 339 -18.30 16.49 3.06
CA GLU A 339 -19.39 16.20 2.12
C GLU A 339 -19.03 15.09 1.13
N ASP A 340 -17.81 15.10 0.58
CA ASP A 340 -17.29 14.07 -0.32
C ASP A 340 -17.09 12.74 0.42
N ALA A 341 -16.67 12.77 1.69
CA ALA A 341 -16.55 11.58 2.53
C ALA A 341 -17.92 11.00 2.90
N GLU A 342 -18.92 11.84 3.12
CA GLU A 342 -20.32 11.41 3.31
C GLU A 342 -20.89 10.80 2.02
N GLU A 343 -20.63 11.39 0.85
CA GLU A 343 -21.02 10.80 -0.45
C GLU A 343 -20.29 9.48 -0.75
N GLN A 344 -19.01 9.36 -0.40
CA GLN A 344 -18.24 8.10 -0.58
C GLN A 344 -18.67 7.01 0.41
N ALA A 345 -19.07 7.36 1.63
CA ALA A 345 -19.63 6.42 2.60
C ALA A 345 -20.99 5.83 2.15
N GLU A 346 -21.73 6.54 1.29
CA GLU A 346 -22.96 6.03 0.66
C GLU A 346 -22.72 5.39 -0.72
N GLY A 347 -21.52 5.52 -1.30
CA GLY A 347 -21.27 5.38 -2.73
C GLY A 347 -20.58 4.11 -3.22
N ASP A 348 -19.56 3.56 -2.53
CA ASP A 348 -18.70 2.54 -3.15
C ASP A 348 -18.51 1.27 -2.30
N GLY A 349 -19.35 0.29 -2.61
CA GLY A 349 -18.87 -1.08 -2.76
C GLY A 349 -18.51 -1.31 -4.23
N ASP A 350 -17.30 -1.84 -4.45
CA ASP A 350 -16.73 -2.43 -5.68
C ASP A 350 -15.72 -1.58 -6.46
N GLY A 351 -14.42 -1.94 -6.37
CA GLY A 351 -13.55 -1.92 -7.56
C GLY A 351 -12.09 -1.46 -7.41
N GLU A 352 -11.24 -2.41 -7.01
CA GLU A 352 -9.90 -2.76 -7.56
C GLU A 352 -9.01 -1.67 -8.17
N GLY A 353 -7.88 -1.40 -7.49
CA GLY A 353 -6.71 -0.71 -8.03
C GLY A 353 -5.65 -1.69 -8.58
N GLU A 354 -5.04 -1.33 -9.71
CA GLU A 354 -3.80 -1.89 -10.23
C GLU A 354 -2.74 -0.79 -10.17
N GLY A 355 -1.65 -1.04 -9.45
CA GLY A 355 -0.45 -0.20 -9.41
C GLY A 355 0.77 -1.07 -9.69
N ASP A 356 1.52 -0.69 -10.72
CA ASP A 356 2.80 -1.30 -11.09
C ASP A 356 3.92 -0.56 -10.34
N GLY A 357 4.82 -1.30 -9.69
CA GLY A 357 6.01 -0.79 -9.00
C GLY A 357 7.29 -1.33 -9.63
N GLU A 358 8.31 -0.48 -9.68
CA GLU A 358 9.62 -0.68 -10.32
C GLU A 358 10.71 -0.70 -9.23
N ASP A 359 11.75 -1.51 -9.44
CA ASP A 359 12.71 -2.01 -8.45
C ASP A 359 13.82 -1.01 -8.00
N GLY A 360 14.33 -1.19 -6.78
CA GLY A 360 15.56 -0.57 -6.27
C GLY A 360 16.19 -1.36 -5.12
N ASP A 361 17.46 -1.75 -5.29
CA ASP A 361 18.32 -2.49 -4.34
C ASP A 361 18.90 -1.57 -3.23
N GLY A 362 19.01 -2.06 -1.98
CA GLY A 362 19.63 -1.36 -0.84
C GLY A 362 20.05 -2.31 0.29
N ASP A 363 21.15 -1.99 0.99
CA ASP A 363 22.07 -2.88 1.73
C ASP A 363 21.75 -2.98 3.25
N GLY A 364 21.65 -4.21 3.79
CA GLY A 364 21.09 -4.50 5.11
C GLY A 364 22.00 -4.23 6.32
N GLY A 365 21.58 -3.30 7.18
CA GLY A 365 22.10 -3.07 8.52
C GLY A 365 21.35 -3.87 9.59
N GLY A 366 22.07 -4.53 10.51
CA GLY A 366 21.49 -5.39 11.54
C GLY A 366 20.64 -4.64 12.58
N GLY A 367 19.33 -4.62 12.36
CA GLY A 367 18.32 -4.06 13.27
C GLY A 367 17.95 -4.95 14.48
N PRO A 368 17.11 -4.42 15.40
CA PRO A 368 16.66 -5.08 16.63
C PRO A 368 15.96 -6.43 16.41
N PRO A 369 15.81 -7.27 17.45
CA PRO A 369 15.21 -8.60 17.30
C PRO A 369 13.74 -8.51 16.86
N VAL A 370 13.47 -9.01 15.66
CA VAL A 370 12.12 -9.08 15.09
C VAL A 370 11.55 -10.49 15.27
N SER A 371 10.32 -10.57 15.77
CA SER A 371 9.64 -11.86 15.99
C SER A 371 9.25 -12.52 14.67
N ASN A 372 9.48 -13.82 14.53
CA ASN A 372 9.02 -14.64 13.41
C ASN A 372 8.14 -15.80 13.93
N TRP A 373 7.14 -16.21 13.15
CA TRP A 373 6.15 -17.25 13.53
C TRP A 373 6.20 -18.47 12.63
#